data_AF-A0AAE0TP48-F1
#
_entry.id   AF-A0AAE0TP48-F1
#
_cell.length_a   1.000
_cell.length_b   1.000
_cell.length_c   1.000
_cell.angle_alpha   90.00
_cell.angle_beta   90.00
_cell.angle_gamma   90.00
#
_symmetry.space_group_name_H-M   'P 1'
#
loop_
_entity.id
_entity.type
_entity.pdbx_description
1 polymer ?
#
loop_
_entity_poly.entity_id
_entity_poly.type
_entity_poly.pdbx_seq_one_letter_code
_entity_poly.pdbx_strand_id
1 'polypeptide(L)'
;MTGDLVSSEVAKMPRRSERISQKAVSMGIRSANPGVRRKSNSTARSHIASRKGLSTRPFPPIHVEHFGIIQSLLCYEPFWLLVAVTLLNKTPGQSARPIFWRIKDRYQDPPSLAAADQDELSQMIRTLGLQTQRSNRIIKLATTWTRSPPRKGVRYRTRNYPLQGQGKELDVQVETDAVECAGALEIGHLAGCGPYAWDSWRIFCRDILRGVADDYNGLHALPEFVPEWKRVRPLDKELQACLRWMWLREGWIWTPGTDSKRRVTEQEMESAVQGGSFAHEL
;
A
#
# COMPACT_ATOMS: atom_id res chain seq x y z
N MET A 1 -51.40 25.20 40.52
CA MET A 1 -51.16 26.63 40.21
C MET A 1 -50.14 26.65 39.07
N THR A 2 -50.55 26.69 37.78
CA THR A 2 -50.77 27.92 36.98
C THR A 2 -49.62 28.90 37.21
N GLY A 3 -48.72 29.21 36.28
CA GLY A 3 -48.88 29.46 34.85
C GLY A 3 -48.44 30.92 34.60
N ASP A 4 -47.39 31.07 33.79
CA ASP A 4 -47.14 32.14 32.80
C ASP A 4 -46.74 33.61 33.12
N LEU A 5 -45.64 33.98 32.45
CA LEU A 5 -45.38 35.13 31.55
C LEU A 5 -45.07 36.57 32.08
N VAL A 6 -43.80 36.98 31.84
CA VAL A 6 -43.33 38.10 30.97
C VAL A 6 -43.16 39.56 31.47
N SER A 7 -41.96 40.09 31.10
CA SER A 7 -41.50 41.47 30.80
C SER A 7 -41.37 42.55 31.88
N SER A 8 -40.18 43.13 32.00
CA SER A 8 -39.80 44.39 31.29
C SER A 8 -38.44 44.95 31.77
N GLU A 9 -37.94 45.89 31.00
CA GLU A 9 -36.58 46.36 30.75
C GLU A 9 -36.25 47.67 31.47
N VAL A 10 -35.04 47.85 32.05
CA VAL A 10 -34.46 49.20 32.30
C VAL A 10 -32.92 49.17 32.28
N ALA A 11 -32.33 50.05 31.45
CA ALA A 11 -30.91 50.33 31.31
C ALA A 11 -30.33 51.31 32.36
N LYS A 12 -29.05 51.17 32.73
CA LYS A 12 -28.15 52.30 33.08
C LYS A 12 -26.65 51.90 33.20
N MET A 13 -25.84 52.51 32.33
CA MET A 13 -24.36 52.70 32.38
C MET A 13 -23.97 53.75 33.46
N PRO A 14 -22.68 54.14 33.64
CA PRO A 14 -21.47 53.40 34.00
C PRO A 14 -20.78 54.04 35.25
N ARG A 15 -19.68 53.47 35.78
CA ARG A 15 -18.77 54.19 36.70
C ARG A 15 -17.41 54.44 36.05
N ARG A 16 -16.92 55.65 36.33
CA ARG A 16 -15.84 56.42 35.74
C ARG A 16 -14.75 56.59 36.80
N SER A 17 -13.49 56.35 36.44
CA SER A 17 -12.29 57.12 36.81
C SER A 17 -11.05 56.29 36.43
N GLU A 18 -9.95 56.81 35.91
CA GLU A 18 -9.53 58.16 35.60
C GLU A 18 -8.38 58.11 34.58
N ARG A 19 -8.18 59.25 33.90
CA ARG A 19 -7.09 59.55 32.96
C ARG A 19 -5.73 59.46 33.70
N ILE A 20 -4.59 59.28 33.03
CA ILE A 20 -3.85 60.39 32.40
C ILE A 20 -2.77 59.83 31.45
N SER A 21 -2.69 60.51 30.32
CA SER A 21 -1.73 60.40 29.21
C SER A 21 -0.45 61.18 29.53
N GLN A 22 0.72 60.76 29.01
CA GLN A 22 1.67 61.69 28.40
C GLN A 22 2.81 60.99 27.64
N LYS A 23 3.13 61.57 26.47
CA LYS A 23 4.23 61.29 25.53
C LYS A 23 5.44 62.22 25.81
N ALA A 24 6.65 61.75 25.50
CA ALA A 24 7.78 62.48 24.85
C ALA A 24 8.97 61.48 24.75
N VAL A 25 9.53 61.06 23.61
CA VAL A 25 10.37 61.74 22.58
C VAL A 25 11.67 62.34 23.12
N SER A 26 12.82 61.68 22.89
CA SER A 26 13.85 62.16 21.93
C SER A 26 15.11 61.26 21.83
N MET A 27 15.68 61.26 20.61
CA MET A 27 17.07 61.01 20.11
C MET A 27 18.18 60.77 21.15
N GLY A 28 19.21 59.93 20.96
CA GLY A 28 19.81 59.23 19.81
C GLY A 28 21.32 59.10 20.11
N ILE A 29 22.00 58.07 19.58
CA ILE A 29 23.45 58.02 19.23
C ILE A 29 23.71 56.68 18.53
N ARG A 30 24.40 56.76 17.39
CA ARG A 30 24.81 55.66 16.52
C ARG A 30 26.07 54.99 17.06
N SER A 31 26.18 53.67 16.91
CA SER A 31 27.48 53.04 16.65
C SER A 31 27.30 51.90 15.66
N ALA A 32 28.09 51.97 14.59
CA ALA A 32 28.13 51.02 13.49
C ALA A 32 29.04 49.85 13.84
N ASN A 33 28.66 48.64 13.45
CA ASN A 33 29.60 47.54 13.28
C ASN A 33 29.26 46.76 12.00
N PRO A 34 30.22 46.52 11.08
CA PRO A 34 29.98 45.91 9.78
C PRO A 34 30.16 44.39 9.82
N GLY A 35 29.47 43.71 8.90
CA GLY A 35 29.88 42.38 8.42
C GLY A 35 29.28 41.19 9.15
N VAL A 36 28.28 40.57 8.52
CA VAL A 36 28.34 39.19 7.97
C VAL A 36 26.95 38.91 7.41
N ARG A 37 26.83 39.05 6.08
CA ARG A 37 25.63 38.67 5.34
C ARG A 37 25.62 37.14 5.27
N ARG A 38 24.98 36.47 6.24
CA ARG A 38 24.68 35.03 6.14
C ARG A 38 23.75 34.85 4.94
N LYS A 39 24.31 34.35 3.82
CA LYS A 39 23.52 33.75 2.75
C LYS A 39 22.78 32.58 3.36
N SER A 40 21.48 32.72 3.59
CA SER A 40 20.61 31.57 3.83
C SER A 40 20.66 30.72 2.56
N ASN A 41 21.43 29.63 2.59
CA ASN A 41 21.26 28.53 1.66
C ASN A 41 19.87 27.94 1.93
N SER A 42 18.85 28.49 1.30
CA SER A 42 17.61 27.76 1.08
C SER A 42 17.99 26.58 0.17
N THR A 43 18.22 25.42 0.77
CA THR A 43 18.17 24.15 0.07
C THR A 43 16.83 24.12 -0.64
N ALA A 44 16.86 24.37 -1.95
CA ALA A 44 15.75 24.20 -2.84
C ALA A 44 15.32 22.74 -2.71
N ARG A 45 14.30 22.48 -1.90
CA ARG A 45 13.51 21.26 -2.00
C ARG A 45 12.95 21.29 -3.40
N SER A 46 13.54 20.51 -4.31
CA SER A 46 12.96 20.25 -5.61
C SER A 46 11.59 19.64 -5.36
N HIS A 47 10.55 20.46 -5.49
CA HIS A 47 9.19 19.97 -5.63
C HIS A 47 9.14 19.28 -6.99
N ILE A 48 9.59 18.03 -7.04
CA ILE A 48 9.28 17.11 -8.13
C ILE A 48 7.76 17.02 -8.11
N ALA A 49 7.13 17.69 -9.07
CA ALA A 49 5.70 17.62 -9.27
C ALA A 49 5.32 16.13 -9.34
N SER A 50 4.55 15.66 -8.37
CA SER A 50 4.13 14.26 -8.32
C SER A 50 3.37 13.95 -9.61
N ARG A 51 3.99 13.20 -10.53
CA ARG A 51 3.28 12.66 -11.69
C ARG A 51 2.11 11.82 -11.15
N LYS A 52 0.88 12.26 -11.40
CA LYS A 52 -0.33 11.56 -10.92
C LYS A 52 -0.22 10.09 -11.32
N GLY A 53 -0.28 9.19 -10.34
CA GLY A 53 -0.28 7.74 -10.56
C GLY A 53 1.02 7.01 -10.24
N LEU A 54 2.15 7.69 -10.00
CA LEU A 54 3.39 7.02 -9.57
C LEU A 54 3.43 6.77 -8.06
N SER A 55 4.19 5.76 -7.64
CA SER A 55 4.50 5.55 -6.22
C SER A 55 5.42 6.67 -5.72
N THR A 56 5.17 7.14 -4.50
CA THR A 56 6.00 8.15 -3.82
C THR A 56 6.97 7.52 -2.84
N ARG A 57 7.10 6.19 -2.83
CA ARG A 57 8.03 5.49 -1.95
C ARG A 57 9.46 5.61 -2.47
N PRO A 58 10.44 5.91 -1.60
CA PRO A 58 11.84 5.81 -1.99
C PRO A 58 12.16 4.37 -2.35
N PHE A 59 12.96 4.17 -3.39
CA PHE A 59 13.48 2.83 -3.68
C PHE A 59 14.53 2.50 -2.62
N PRO A 60 14.36 1.39 -1.89
CA PRO A 60 15.39 0.95 -0.98
C PRO A 60 16.61 0.48 -1.76
N PRO A 61 17.80 0.48 -1.14
CA PRO A 61 18.99 -0.12 -1.73
C PRO A 61 18.74 -1.54 -2.25
N ILE A 62 19.30 -1.92 -3.39
CA ILE A 62 19.01 -3.21 -4.03
C ILE A 62 19.51 -4.45 -3.27
N HIS A 63 20.38 -4.24 -2.28
CA HIS A 63 20.90 -5.29 -1.41
C HIS A 63 19.97 -5.61 -0.23
N VAL A 64 18.95 -4.79 0.05
CA VAL A 64 17.97 -5.14 1.09
C VAL A 64 17.08 -6.28 0.62
N GLU A 65 16.57 -7.07 1.56
CA GLU A 65 15.76 -8.25 1.27
C GLU A 65 14.41 -7.91 0.64
N HIS A 66 13.77 -6.83 1.10
CA HIS A 66 12.41 -6.47 0.71
C HIS A 66 12.26 -5.00 0.30
N PHE A 67 11.40 -4.75 -0.69
CA PHE A 67 11.04 -3.40 -1.14
C PHE A 67 10.31 -2.56 -0.06
N GLY A 68 9.67 -3.21 0.93
CA GLY A 68 9.00 -2.54 2.05
C GLY A 68 7.51 -2.24 1.85
N ILE A 69 6.88 -2.87 0.86
CA ILE A 69 5.41 -3.00 0.82
C ILE A 69 4.96 -4.16 1.71
N ILE A 70 3.74 -4.12 2.23
CA ILE A 70 3.30 -5.13 3.21
C ILE A 70 3.21 -6.53 2.59
N GLN A 71 2.95 -6.63 1.29
CA GLN A 71 2.90 -7.90 0.58
C GLN A 71 4.23 -8.67 0.63
N SER A 72 5.37 -7.98 0.46
CA SER A 72 6.67 -8.65 0.53
C SER A 72 6.97 -9.18 1.94
N LEU A 73 6.49 -8.49 2.97
CA LEU A 73 6.63 -8.92 4.37
C LEU A 73 5.74 -10.10 4.74
N LEU A 74 4.67 -10.34 3.98
CA LEU A 74 3.68 -11.39 4.23
C LEU A 74 3.76 -12.53 3.20
N CYS A 75 4.85 -12.64 2.43
CA CYS A 75 4.99 -13.63 1.36
C CYS A 75 4.83 -15.08 1.87
N TYR A 76 5.29 -15.35 3.10
CA TYR A 76 5.14 -16.64 3.80
C TYR A 76 3.83 -16.78 4.59
N GLU A 77 2.99 -15.74 4.63
CA GLU A 77 1.70 -15.72 5.32
C GLU A 77 0.57 -15.40 4.31
N PRO A 78 0.31 -16.29 3.34
CA PRO A 78 -0.50 -15.98 2.15
C PRO A 78 -1.94 -15.55 2.48
N PHE A 79 -2.55 -16.11 3.52
CA PHE A 79 -3.86 -15.67 4.01
C PHE A 79 -3.82 -14.19 4.44
N TRP A 80 -2.84 -13.85 5.27
CA TRP A 80 -2.68 -12.50 5.82
C TRP A 80 -2.31 -11.49 4.74
N LEU A 81 -1.55 -11.91 3.71
CA LEU A 81 -1.32 -11.10 2.53
C LEU A 81 -2.64 -10.68 1.86
N LEU A 82 -3.60 -11.60 1.69
CA LEU A 82 -4.90 -11.29 1.08
C LEU A 82 -5.77 -10.37 1.97
N VAL A 83 -5.69 -10.52 3.30
CA VAL A 83 -6.33 -9.57 4.23
C VAL A 83 -5.73 -8.18 4.08
N ALA A 84 -4.40 -8.06 4.04
CA ALA A 84 -3.70 -6.79 3.84
C ALA A 84 -4.08 -6.12 2.51
N VAL A 85 -4.08 -6.89 1.41
CA VAL A 85 -4.50 -6.45 0.07
C VAL A 85 -5.94 -5.93 0.09
N THR A 86 -6.84 -6.59 0.81
CA THR A 86 -8.24 -6.16 0.95
C THR A 86 -8.34 -4.77 1.59
N LEU A 87 -7.53 -4.49 2.61
CA LEU A 87 -7.48 -3.18 3.29
C LEU A 87 -6.84 -2.08 2.43
N LEU A 88 -5.90 -2.43 1.54
CA LEU A 88 -5.20 -1.49 0.67
C LEU A 88 -6.05 -1.00 -0.53
N ASN A 89 -7.15 -1.67 -0.86
CA ASN A 89 -8.03 -1.29 -1.96
C ASN A 89 -8.59 0.12 -1.79
N LYS A 90 -8.05 1.11 -2.51
CA LYS A 90 -8.40 2.54 -2.40
C LYS A 90 -8.04 3.17 -1.04
N THR A 91 -7.05 2.62 -0.33
CA THR A 91 -6.53 3.21 0.91
C THR A 91 -5.00 3.24 0.91
N PRO A 92 -4.37 4.36 1.32
CA PRO A 92 -2.92 4.43 1.44
C PRO A 92 -2.39 3.40 2.45
N GLY A 93 -1.26 2.78 2.12
CA GLY A 93 -0.63 1.80 3.01
C GLY A 93 -0.31 2.32 4.40
N GLN A 94 0.05 3.59 4.54
CA GLN A 94 0.35 4.19 5.86
C GLN A 94 -0.86 4.20 6.80
N SER A 95 -2.07 4.32 6.27
CA SER A 95 -3.30 4.24 7.07
C SER A 95 -3.71 2.78 7.30
N ALA A 96 -3.58 1.92 6.28
CA ALA A 96 -4.02 0.53 6.37
C ALA A 96 -3.13 -0.35 7.27
N ARG A 97 -1.81 -0.13 7.29
CA ARG A 97 -0.84 -0.99 8.02
C ARG A 97 -1.11 -1.10 9.53
N PRO A 98 -1.32 0.01 10.29
CA PRO A 98 -1.62 -0.11 11.72
C PRO A 98 -2.90 -0.90 11.99
N ILE A 99 -3.93 -0.72 11.15
CA ILE A 99 -5.20 -1.43 11.30
C ILE A 99 -5.05 -2.91 10.95
N PHE A 100 -4.28 -3.24 9.92
CA PHE A 100 -3.95 -4.63 9.59
C PHE A 100 -3.31 -5.35 10.78
N TRP A 101 -2.28 -4.76 11.39
CA TRP A 101 -1.59 -5.39 12.52
C TRP A 101 -2.51 -5.54 13.74
N ARG A 102 -3.38 -4.56 14.00
CA ARG A 102 -4.40 -4.66 15.05
C ARG A 102 -5.40 -5.79 14.79
N ILE A 103 -5.81 -6.01 13.53
CA ILE A 103 -6.69 -7.12 13.16
C ILE A 103 -5.97 -8.46 13.34
N LYS A 104 -4.72 -8.59 12.87
CA LYS A 104 -3.92 -9.82 12.99
C LYS A 104 -3.59 -10.18 14.44
N ASP A 105 -3.37 -9.18 15.29
CA ASP A 105 -3.17 -9.37 16.73
C ASP A 105 -4.45 -9.88 17.41
N ARG A 106 -5.60 -9.32 17.03
CA ARG A 106 -6.93 -9.69 17.57
C ARG A 106 -7.43 -11.06 17.11
N TYR A 107 -7.13 -11.44 15.86
CA TYR A 107 -7.54 -12.68 15.21
C TYR A 107 -6.29 -13.34 14.64
N GLN A 108 -5.78 -14.38 15.29
CA GLN A 108 -4.44 -14.93 15.00
C GLN A 108 -4.43 -15.90 13.81
N ASP A 109 -5.59 -16.41 13.40
CA ASP A 109 -5.72 -17.41 12.35
C ASP A 109 -6.98 -17.20 11.47
N PRO A 110 -7.08 -17.89 10.32
CA PRO A 110 -8.28 -17.79 9.47
C PRO A 110 -9.59 -18.19 10.17
N PRO A 111 -9.67 -19.27 10.97
CA PRO A 111 -10.91 -19.65 11.67
C PRO A 111 -11.42 -18.57 12.64
N SER A 112 -10.54 -17.98 13.45
CA SER A 112 -10.90 -16.91 14.39
C SER A 112 -11.40 -15.66 13.66
N LEU A 113 -10.79 -15.29 12.53
CA LEU A 113 -11.26 -14.17 11.72
C LEU A 113 -12.57 -14.48 10.97
N ALA A 114 -12.81 -15.74 10.62
CA ALA A 114 -14.06 -16.19 10.01
C ALA A 114 -15.24 -16.15 10.99
N ALA A 115 -14.98 -16.34 12.28
CA ALA A 115 -15.96 -16.28 13.37
C ALA A 115 -16.09 -14.88 14.00
N ALA A 116 -15.36 -13.88 13.47
CA ALA A 116 -15.36 -12.52 14.00
C ALA A 116 -16.74 -11.87 13.93
N ASP A 117 -17.07 -11.07 14.95
CA ASP A 117 -18.23 -10.18 14.89
C ASP A 117 -18.00 -9.10 13.82
N GLN A 118 -18.97 -8.95 12.91
CA GLN A 118 -18.82 -8.03 11.79
C GLN A 118 -18.78 -6.57 12.24
N ASP A 119 -19.49 -6.21 13.31
CA ASP A 119 -19.55 -4.84 13.81
C ASP A 119 -18.27 -4.47 14.55
N GLU A 120 -17.70 -5.37 15.35
CA GLU A 120 -16.37 -5.23 15.96
C GLU A 120 -15.31 -4.98 14.88
N LEU A 121 -15.25 -5.85 13.86
CA LEU A 121 -14.29 -5.72 12.76
C LEU A 121 -14.52 -4.43 11.94
N SER A 122 -15.77 -4.08 11.67
CA SER A 122 -16.14 -2.83 10.99
C SER A 122 -15.66 -1.62 11.79
N GLN A 123 -15.80 -1.64 13.12
CA GLN A 123 -15.36 -0.57 14.00
C GLN A 123 -13.83 -0.41 14.01
N MET A 124 -13.08 -1.51 13.93
CA MET A 124 -11.62 -1.47 13.76
C MET A 124 -11.20 -0.80 12.45
N ILE A 125 -11.96 -1.04 11.36
CA ILE A 125 -11.67 -0.55 10.00
C ILE A 125 -12.20 0.87 9.77
N ARG A 126 -13.09 1.39 10.62
CA ARG A 126 -13.88 2.61 10.40
C ARG A 126 -13.10 3.81 9.86
N THR A 127 -11.86 4.02 10.31
CA THR A 127 -11.01 5.14 9.90
C THR A 127 -10.51 5.07 8.46
N LEU A 128 -10.57 3.89 7.83
CA LEU A 128 -10.11 3.66 6.46
C LEU A 128 -11.21 3.87 5.41
N GLY A 129 -12.47 3.97 5.84
CA GLY A 129 -13.65 3.98 4.97
C GLY A 129 -14.01 2.60 4.40
N LEU A 130 -15.19 2.51 3.79
CA LEU A 130 -15.76 1.27 3.24
C LEU A 130 -15.83 0.12 4.26
N GLN A 131 -15.91 0.44 5.54
CA GLN A 131 -15.71 -0.48 6.64
C GLN A 131 -16.68 -1.66 6.62
N THR A 132 -17.97 -1.42 6.36
CA THR A 132 -18.98 -2.49 6.27
C THR A 132 -18.68 -3.46 5.13
N GLN A 133 -18.28 -2.95 3.96
CA GLN A 133 -17.94 -3.79 2.81
C GLN A 133 -16.63 -4.55 3.06
N ARG A 134 -15.63 -3.90 3.67
CA ARG A 134 -14.34 -4.51 3.97
C ARG A 134 -14.45 -5.57 5.05
N SER A 135 -15.15 -5.32 6.15
CA SER A 135 -15.36 -6.31 7.21
C SER A 135 -16.08 -7.53 6.66
N ASN A 136 -17.16 -7.33 5.89
CA ASN A 136 -17.89 -8.43 5.26
C ASN A 136 -17.01 -9.24 4.30
N ARG A 137 -16.19 -8.58 3.48
CA ARG A 137 -15.26 -9.25 2.55
C ARG A 137 -14.19 -10.04 3.30
N ILE A 138 -13.60 -9.46 4.34
CA ILE A 138 -12.56 -10.13 5.15
C ILE A 138 -13.13 -11.37 5.84
N ILE A 139 -14.32 -11.29 6.44
CA ILE A 139 -14.98 -12.44 7.05
C ILE A 139 -15.25 -13.51 5.99
N LYS A 140 -15.86 -13.16 4.85
CA LYS A 140 -16.13 -14.13 3.76
C LYS A 140 -14.85 -14.76 3.19
N LEU A 141 -13.79 -13.98 3.05
CA LEU A 141 -12.46 -14.46 2.66
C LEU A 141 -11.97 -15.51 3.66
N ALA A 142 -12.01 -15.20 4.95
CA ALA A 142 -11.60 -16.09 6.03
C ALA A 142 -12.45 -17.36 6.12
N THR A 143 -13.78 -17.25 5.97
CA THR A 143 -14.69 -18.40 5.92
C THR A 143 -14.35 -19.32 4.74
N THR A 144 -14.14 -18.75 3.55
CA THR A 144 -13.82 -19.53 2.35
C THR A 144 -12.44 -20.17 2.46
N TRP A 145 -11.45 -19.45 2.97
CA TRP A 145 -10.10 -19.94 3.23
C TRP A 145 -10.10 -21.10 4.22
N THR A 146 -10.84 -20.98 5.33
CA THR A 146 -10.95 -22.02 6.35
C THR A 146 -11.56 -23.30 5.78
N ARG A 147 -12.59 -23.17 4.94
CA ARG A 147 -13.27 -24.32 4.32
C ARG A 147 -12.43 -24.97 3.19
N SER A 148 -11.82 -24.14 2.35
CA SER A 148 -11.14 -24.57 1.13
C SER A 148 -9.94 -23.65 0.85
N PRO A 149 -8.82 -23.84 1.58
CA PRO A 149 -7.62 -23.05 1.36
C PRO A 149 -7.02 -23.35 -0.02
N PRO A 150 -6.27 -22.44 -0.64
CA PRO A 150 -5.55 -22.68 -1.89
C PRO A 150 -4.60 -23.87 -1.77
N ARG A 151 -4.49 -24.69 -2.82
CA ARG A 151 -3.62 -25.88 -2.86
C ARG A 151 -3.00 -26.00 -4.24
N LYS A 152 -1.79 -26.55 -4.30
CA LYS A 152 -1.13 -26.92 -5.57
C LYS A 152 -2.06 -27.81 -6.40
N GLY A 153 -2.14 -27.53 -7.69
CA GLY A 153 -2.93 -28.32 -8.64
C GLY A 153 -4.43 -28.03 -8.64
N VAL A 154 -4.96 -27.17 -7.76
CA VAL A 154 -6.37 -26.77 -7.78
C VAL A 154 -6.47 -25.27 -8.02
N ARG A 155 -7.11 -24.90 -9.12
CA ARG A 155 -7.32 -23.51 -9.52
C ARG A 155 -8.79 -23.25 -9.74
N TYR A 156 -9.15 -21.98 -9.69
CA TYR A 156 -10.52 -21.52 -9.87
C TYR A 156 -10.55 -20.43 -10.90
N ARG A 157 -11.62 -20.41 -11.70
CA ARG A 157 -11.78 -19.49 -12.81
C ARG A 157 -11.71 -18.02 -12.35
N THR A 158 -10.83 -17.26 -13.00
CA THR A 158 -10.70 -15.81 -12.89
C THR A 158 -11.06 -15.18 -14.24
N ARG A 159 -12.29 -14.69 -14.37
CA ARG A 159 -12.78 -14.12 -15.64
C ARG A 159 -12.04 -12.83 -15.99
N ASN A 160 -11.70 -12.67 -17.27
CA ASN A 160 -11.02 -11.49 -17.83
C ASN A 160 -9.67 -11.20 -17.14
N TYR A 161 -8.94 -12.25 -16.76
CA TYR A 161 -7.63 -12.13 -16.14
C TYR A 161 -6.63 -13.17 -16.69
N PRO A 162 -5.35 -12.79 -16.90
CA PRO A 162 -4.82 -11.43 -16.83
C PRO A 162 -5.34 -10.51 -17.94
N LEU A 163 -5.84 -11.06 -19.04
CA LEU A 163 -6.35 -10.30 -20.18
C LEU A 163 -7.88 -10.45 -20.35
N GLN A 164 -8.48 -9.43 -20.96
CA GLN A 164 -9.89 -9.43 -21.35
C GLN A 164 -10.20 -10.69 -22.18
N GLY A 165 -11.29 -11.38 -21.86
CA GLY A 165 -11.72 -12.58 -22.59
C GLY A 165 -11.19 -13.91 -22.03
N GLN A 166 -10.13 -13.91 -21.23
CA GLN A 166 -9.59 -15.14 -20.65
C GLN A 166 -10.51 -15.73 -19.56
N GLY A 167 -10.48 -17.05 -19.44
CA GLY A 167 -11.26 -17.81 -18.47
C GLY A 167 -12.74 -17.99 -18.81
N LYS A 168 -13.25 -17.44 -19.92
CA LYS A 168 -14.67 -17.56 -20.30
C LYS A 168 -15.12 -19.02 -20.45
N GLU A 169 -14.29 -19.82 -21.12
CA GLU A 169 -14.57 -21.22 -21.48
C GLU A 169 -14.13 -22.22 -20.41
N LEU A 170 -13.50 -21.75 -19.33
CA LEU A 170 -13.05 -22.62 -18.25
C LEU A 170 -14.20 -22.98 -17.31
N ASP A 171 -14.13 -24.19 -16.77
CA ASP A 171 -14.92 -24.63 -15.63
C ASP A 171 -14.65 -23.75 -14.40
N VAL A 172 -15.57 -23.77 -13.44
CA VAL A 172 -15.44 -22.97 -12.20
C VAL A 172 -14.19 -23.38 -11.41
N GLN A 173 -13.91 -24.67 -11.36
CA GLN A 173 -12.72 -25.27 -10.76
C GLN A 173 -11.95 -26.02 -11.85
N VAL A 174 -10.64 -25.85 -11.86
CA VAL A 174 -9.72 -26.41 -12.85
C VAL A 174 -8.63 -27.15 -12.08
N GLU A 175 -8.59 -28.48 -12.21
CA GLU A 175 -7.67 -29.35 -11.47
C GLU A 175 -6.40 -29.62 -12.28
N THR A 176 -5.52 -28.62 -12.32
CA THR A 176 -4.20 -28.73 -12.95
C THR A 176 -3.22 -27.71 -12.38
N ASP A 177 -1.95 -28.10 -12.26
CA ASP A 177 -0.83 -27.22 -11.86
C ASP A 177 -0.17 -26.54 -13.07
N ALA A 178 -0.97 -25.86 -13.90
CA ALA A 178 -0.40 -25.21 -15.09
C ALA A 178 0.48 -24.02 -14.71
N VAL A 179 1.58 -23.84 -15.44
CA VAL A 179 2.47 -22.67 -15.29
C VAL A 179 1.72 -21.38 -15.61
N GLU A 180 0.94 -21.37 -16.70
CA GLU A 180 0.22 -20.18 -17.15
C GLU A 180 -1.05 -19.92 -16.30
N CYS A 181 -1.19 -18.66 -15.87
CA CYS A 181 -2.29 -18.20 -15.02
C CYS A 181 -3.53 -17.70 -15.81
N ALA A 182 -3.56 -17.94 -17.12
CA ALA A 182 -4.61 -17.43 -17.98
C ALA A 182 -5.98 -18.01 -17.60
N GLY A 183 -6.86 -17.15 -17.09
CA GLY A 183 -8.25 -17.49 -16.78
C GLY A 183 -8.47 -18.30 -15.50
N ALA A 184 -7.44 -18.74 -14.77
CA ALA A 184 -7.59 -19.47 -13.52
C ALA A 184 -6.41 -19.32 -12.56
N LEU A 185 -6.71 -19.20 -11.26
CA LEU A 185 -5.74 -19.08 -10.17
C LEU A 185 -6.18 -19.86 -8.93
N GLU A 186 -5.22 -20.22 -8.07
CA GLU A 186 -5.45 -21.01 -6.85
C GLU A 186 -6.33 -20.26 -5.82
N ILE A 187 -6.46 -18.94 -5.97
CA ILE A 187 -7.28 -18.05 -5.13
C ILE A 187 -8.53 -17.50 -5.84
N GLY A 188 -8.87 -18.01 -7.03
CA GLY A 188 -9.97 -17.46 -7.84
C GLY A 188 -11.36 -17.56 -7.18
N HIS A 189 -11.56 -18.52 -6.27
CA HIS A 189 -12.80 -18.71 -5.50
C HIS A 189 -12.89 -17.84 -4.25
N LEU A 190 -11.80 -17.18 -3.85
CA LEU A 190 -11.76 -16.42 -2.60
C LEU A 190 -12.50 -15.09 -2.75
N ALA A 191 -13.38 -14.81 -1.78
CA ALA A 191 -14.20 -13.60 -1.80
C ALA A 191 -13.34 -12.33 -1.77
N GLY A 192 -13.69 -11.36 -2.63
CA GLY A 192 -13.00 -10.07 -2.69
C GLY A 192 -11.66 -10.09 -3.42
N CYS A 193 -11.20 -11.24 -3.92
CA CYS A 193 -10.02 -11.31 -4.77
C CYS A 193 -10.36 -10.85 -6.21
N GLY A 194 -9.60 -9.87 -6.70
CA GLY A 194 -9.65 -9.37 -8.07
C GLY A 194 -8.24 -9.09 -8.58
N PRO A 195 -8.05 -8.38 -9.72
CA PRO A 195 -6.75 -8.23 -10.37
C PRO A 195 -5.60 -7.83 -9.45
N TYR A 196 -5.82 -6.87 -8.54
CA TYR A 196 -4.79 -6.47 -7.57
C TYR A 196 -4.37 -7.60 -6.60
N ALA A 197 -5.32 -8.39 -6.12
CA ALA A 197 -5.05 -9.54 -5.26
C ALA A 197 -4.41 -10.69 -6.03
N TRP A 198 -4.88 -10.93 -7.26
CA TRP A 198 -4.34 -11.93 -8.16
C TRP A 198 -2.89 -11.62 -8.56
N ASP A 199 -2.57 -10.37 -8.87
CA ASP A 199 -1.20 -9.94 -9.12
C ASP A 199 -0.33 -10.09 -7.86
N SER A 200 -0.84 -9.66 -6.69
CA SER A 200 -0.10 -9.82 -5.42
C SER A 200 0.18 -11.30 -5.12
N TRP A 201 -0.78 -12.18 -5.35
CA TRP A 201 -0.62 -13.64 -5.18
C TRP A 201 0.43 -14.22 -6.11
N ARG A 202 0.34 -13.89 -7.41
CA ARG A 202 1.28 -14.33 -8.43
C ARG A 202 2.70 -13.86 -8.13
N ILE A 203 2.86 -12.63 -7.65
CA ILE A 203 4.18 -12.08 -7.33
C ILE A 203 4.76 -12.75 -6.08
N PHE A 204 4.00 -12.90 -4.99
CA PHE A 204 4.60 -13.19 -3.67
C PHE A 204 4.34 -14.59 -3.12
N CYS A 205 3.31 -15.31 -3.57
CA CYS A 205 2.86 -16.55 -2.93
C CYS A 205 2.85 -17.76 -3.85
N ARG A 206 2.61 -17.56 -5.15
CA ARG A 206 2.27 -18.65 -6.07
C ARG A 206 3.37 -19.70 -6.19
N ASP A 207 4.62 -19.27 -6.34
CA ASP A 207 5.74 -20.20 -6.53
C ASP A 207 6.00 -21.05 -5.27
N ILE A 208 5.87 -20.44 -4.09
CA ILE A 208 5.96 -21.12 -2.79
C ILE A 208 4.82 -22.14 -2.65
N LEU A 209 3.57 -21.75 -2.96
CA LEU A 209 2.42 -22.67 -2.91
C LEU A 209 2.63 -23.88 -3.84
N ARG A 210 3.19 -23.67 -5.02
CA ARG A 210 3.46 -24.72 -5.99
C ARG A 210 4.66 -25.59 -5.61
N GLY A 211 5.43 -25.19 -4.59
CA GLY A 211 6.65 -25.89 -4.17
C GLY A 211 7.68 -25.96 -5.29
N VAL A 212 7.74 -24.93 -6.14
CA VAL A 212 8.73 -24.81 -7.23
C VAL A 212 9.89 -23.90 -6.86
N ALA A 213 9.75 -23.15 -5.76
CA ALA A 213 10.75 -22.31 -5.13
C ALA A 213 10.41 -22.13 -3.65
N ASP A 214 11.42 -21.86 -2.83
CA ASP A 214 11.24 -21.58 -1.40
C ASP A 214 10.84 -20.12 -1.13
N ASP A 215 11.06 -19.21 -2.09
CA ASP A 215 10.65 -17.82 -2.02
C ASP A 215 10.06 -17.33 -3.36
N TYR A 216 9.68 -16.06 -3.41
CA TYR A 216 9.18 -15.44 -4.64
C TYR A 216 10.27 -15.07 -5.67
N ASN A 217 11.57 -15.18 -5.34
CA ASN A 217 12.66 -14.90 -6.28
C ASN A 217 13.25 -16.16 -6.91
N GLY A 218 12.79 -17.35 -6.55
CA GLY A 218 13.32 -18.61 -7.08
C GLY A 218 14.42 -19.24 -6.22
N LEU A 219 14.49 -18.92 -4.93
CA LEU A 219 15.39 -19.58 -4.00
C LEU A 219 15.18 -21.10 -4.04
N HIS A 220 16.28 -21.85 -4.20
CA HIS A 220 16.31 -23.32 -4.34
C HIS A 220 15.48 -23.89 -5.50
N ALA A 221 15.08 -23.07 -6.47
CA ALA A 221 14.41 -23.55 -7.66
C ALA A 221 15.39 -24.22 -8.65
N LEU A 222 14.83 -24.98 -9.60
CA LEU A 222 15.61 -25.58 -10.70
C LEU A 222 16.27 -24.49 -11.58
N PRO A 223 17.43 -24.75 -12.20
CA PRO A 223 18.16 -23.74 -12.98
C PRO A 223 17.37 -23.05 -14.10
N GLU A 224 16.43 -23.76 -14.73
CA GLU A 224 15.56 -23.27 -15.80
C GLU A 224 14.31 -22.53 -15.29
N PHE A 225 14.11 -22.49 -13.97
CA PHE A 225 12.95 -21.88 -13.36
C PHE A 225 12.92 -20.36 -13.61
N VAL A 226 11.76 -19.87 -14.01
CA VAL A 226 11.49 -18.43 -14.16
C VAL A 226 10.43 -18.05 -13.14
N PRO A 227 10.76 -17.25 -12.11
CA PRO A 227 9.81 -16.78 -11.11
C PRO A 227 8.57 -16.14 -11.73
N GLU A 228 7.40 -16.40 -11.16
CA GLU A 228 6.11 -15.96 -11.68
C GLU A 228 6.03 -14.43 -11.79
N TRP A 229 6.64 -13.69 -10.85
CA TRP A 229 6.65 -12.23 -10.88
C TRP A 229 7.19 -11.64 -12.19
N LYS A 230 8.11 -12.35 -12.89
CA LYS A 230 8.66 -11.91 -14.17
C LYS A 230 7.59 -11.88 -15.29
N ARG A 231 6.46 -12.57 -15.12
CA ARG A 231 5.30 -12.64 -16.04
C ARG A 231 4.13 -11.73 -15.62
N VAL A 232 4.18 -11.10 -14.45
CA VAL A 232 3.09 -10.26 -13.95
C VAL A 232 3.17 -8.86 -14.53
N ARG A 233 2.02 -8.27 -14.89
CA ARG A 233 1.89 -6.92 -15.45
C ARG A 233 0.86 -6.13 -14.64
N PRO A 234 1.20 -5.69 -13.42
CA PRO A 234 0.22 -5.09 -12.53
C PRO A 234 -0.14 -3.67 -12.96
N LEU A 235 -1.40 -3.30 -12.75
CA LEU A 235 -1.85 -1.89 -12.87
C LEU A 235 -1.64 -1.08 -11.58
N ASP A 236 -1.45 -1.76 -10.44
CA ASP A 236 -1.22 -1.11 -9.17
C ASP A 236 0.17 -0.46 -9.12
N LYS A 237 0.22 0.82 -8.77
CA LYS A 237 1.45 1.61 -8.78
C LYS A 237 2.50 1.15 -7.76
N GLU A 238 2.08 0.55 -6.65
CA GLU A 238 3.00 0.08 -5.60
C GLU A 238 3.60 -1.27 -6.01
N LEU A 239 2.80 -2.14 -6.64
CA LEU A 239 3.31 -3.36 -7.29
C LEU A 239 4.24 -3.01 -8.46
N GLN A 240 3.90 -2.02 -9.30
CA GLN A 240 4.80 -1.57 -10.37
C GLN A 240 6.13 -1.06 -9.83
N ALA A 241 6.12 -0.24 -8.76
CA ALA A 241 7.35 0.21 -8.13
C ALA A 241 8.18 -0.95 -7.54
N CYS A 242 7.51 -1.91 -6.89
CA CYS A 242 8.17 -3.12 -6.39
C CYS A 242 8.81 -3.93 -7.53
N LEU A 243 8.08 -4.18 -8.62
CA LEU A 243 8.61 -4.95 -9.76
C LEU A 243 9.74 -4.21 -10.48
N ARG A 244 9.69 -2.88 -10.56
CA ARG A 244 10.82 -2.08 -11.07
C ARG A 244 12.07 -2.28 -10.20
N TRP A 245 11.92 -2.26 -8.88
CA TRP A 245 13.01 -2.54 -7.97
C TRP A 245 13.53 -3.98 -8.11
N MET A 246 12.64 -4.97 -8.28
CA MET A 246 13.04 -6.36 -8.52
C MET A 246 13.77 -6.55 -9.86
N TRP A 247 13.31 -5.92 -10.95
CA TRP A 247 14.02 -5.93 -12.23
C TRP A 247 15.37 -5.22 -12.15
N LEU A 248 15.49 -4.16 -11.36
CA LEU A 248 16.75 -3.45 -11.14
C LEU A 248 17.81 -4.35 -10.49
N ARG A 249 17.39 -5.20 -9.53
CA ARG A 249 18.26 -6.24 -8.93
C ARG A 249 18.76 -7.26 -9.95
N GLU A 250 18.00 -7.48 -11.02
CA GLU A 250 18.37 -8.36 -12.14
C GLU A 250 19.20 -7.64 -13.23
N GLY A 251 19.58 -6.38 -13.01
CA GLY A 251 20.34 -5.59 -13.98
C GLY A 251 19.49 -5.01 -15.12
N TRP A 252 18.19 -4.81 -14.89
CA TRP A 252 17.26 -4.27 -15.88
C TRP A 252 16.46 -3.06 -15.37
N ILE A 253 16.30 -2.07 -16.24
CA ILE A 253 15.29 -1.02 -16.08
C ILE A 253 14.06 -1.44 -16.86
N TRP A 254 12.99 -1.72 -16.14
CA TRP A 254 11.71 -2.20 -16.68
C TRP A 254 10.67 -1.07 -16.72
N THR A 255 10.01 -0.95 -17.87
CA THR A 255 8.93 0.03 -18.10
C THR A 255 7.58 -0.68 -18.06
N PRO A 256 6.74 -0.49 -17.03
CA PRO A 256 5.50 -1.26 -16.85
C PRO A 256 4.50 -1.17 -18.01
N GLY A 257 4.35 0.03 -18.60
CA GLY A 257 3.33 0.27 -19.63
C GLY A 257 3.63 -0.40 -20.98
N THR A 258 4.90 -0.55 -21.34
CA THR A 258 5.35 -1.14 -22.62
C THR A 258 5.95 -2.53 -22.45
N ASP A 259 6.17 -2.95 -21.20
CA ASP A 259 6.94 -4.15 -20.85
C ASP A 259 8.37 -4.20 -21.43
N SER A 260 8.89 -3.04 -21.84
CA SER A 260 10.25 -2.95 -22.35
C SER A 260 11.26 -3.00 -21.21
N LYS A 261 12.43 -3.58 -21.52
CA LYS A 261 13.56 -3.68 -20.60
C LYS A 261 14.82 -3.19 -21.29
N ARG A 262 15.61 -2.39 -20.59
CA ARG A 262 16.97 -2.04 -21.01
C ARG A 262 17.96 -2.40 -19.92
N ARG A 263 19.21 -2.66 -20.31
CA ARG A 263 20.29 -2.87 -19.34
C ARG A 263 20.50 -1.60 -18.51
N VAL A 264 20.75 -1.81 -17.22
CA VAL A 264 21.18 -0.77 -16.28
C VAL A 264 22.63 -0.42 -16.61
N THR A 265 22.99 0.86 -16.62
CA THR A 265 24.40 1.27 -16.77
C THR A 265 25.16 1.13 -15.44
N GLU A 266 26.49 1.16 -15.46
CA GLU A 266 27.31 1.07 -14.23
C GLU A 266 26.94 2.15 -13.21
N GLN A 267 26.83 3.40 -13.65
CA GLN A 267 26.45 4.53 -12.79
C GLN A 267 25.05 4.38 -12.17
N GLU A 268 24.09 3.85 -12.93
CA GLU A 268 22.73 3.59 -12.46
C GLU A 268 22.71 2.45 -11.43
N MET A 269 23.55 1.43 -11.63
CA MET A 269 23.71 0.32 -10.69
C MET A 269 24.37 0.77 -9.38
N GLU A 270 25.42 1.58 -9.45
CA GLU A 270 26.06 2.18 -8.26
C GLU A 270 25.07 3.01 -7.44
N SER A 271 24.23 3.80 -8.12
CA SER A 271 23.17 4.58 -7.49
C SER A 271 22.11 3.67 -6.83
N ALA A 272 21.77 2.56 -7.48
CA ALA A 272 20.82 1.58 -6.96
C ALA A 272 21.34 0.87 -5.69
N VAL A 273 22.66 0.64 -5.60
CA VAL A 273 23.31 0.06 -4.41
C VAL A 273 23.26 1.01 -3.22
N GLN A 274 23.36 2.32 -3.44
CA GLN A 274 23.28 3.33 -2.38
C GLN A 274 21.83 3.59 -1.91
N GLY A 275 20.84 3.29 -2.77
CA GLY A 275 19.44 3.66 -2.56
C GLY A 275 19.19 5.15 -2.79
N GLY A 276 17.92 5.56 -2.98
CA GLY A 276 17.56 6.99 -3.11
C GLY A 276 16.82 7.38 -4.39
N SER A 277 16.91 8.66 -4.78
CA SER A 277 15.98 9.30 -5.73
C SER A 277 16.11 8.87 -7.19
N PHE A 278 17.20 8.21 -7.55
CA PHE A 278 17.48 7.77 -8.93
C PHE A 278 16.31 6.97 -9.53
N ALA A 279 15.66 6.13 -8.72
CA ALA A 279 14.56 5.31 -9.21
C ALA A 279 13.18 5.99 -9.24
N HIS A 280 13.03 7.20 -8.69
CA HIS A 280 11.81 8.00 -8.89
C HIS A 280 11.71 8.54 -10.32
N GLU A 281 12.83 8.59 -11.04
CA GLU A 281 12.94 9.07 -12.42
C GLU A 281 12.76 7.94 -13.46
N LEU A 282 12.77 6.67 -13.01
CA LEU A 282 12.56 5.45 -13.81
C LEU A 282 11.07 5.07 -13.92
#